data_AF-A0A4Z0QVV1-F1
#
_entry.id   AF-A0A4Z0QVV1-F1
#
_cell.length_a   1.000
_cell.length_b   1.000
_cell.length_c   1.000
_cell.angle_alpha   90.00
_cell.angle_beta   90.00
_cell.angle_gamma   90.00
#
_symmetry.space_group_name_H-M   'P 1'
#
loop_
_entity.id
_entity.type
_entity.pdbx_description
1 polymer ?
#
loop_
_entity_poly.entity_id
_entity_poly.type
_entity_poly.pdbx_seq_one_letter_code
_entity_poly.pdbx_strand_id
1 'polypeptide(L)' 'MQRYTQFESIEELLSSGGFEVNSEEDYEAIPDEDIDIHVAKTTNFSSWKEMLTDAVEAYTIKQSGH' A
#
# COMPACT_ATOMS: atom_id res chain seq x y z
N MET A 1 8.49 -2.32 -1.95
CA MET A 1 7.98 -1.96 -0.61
C MET A 1 9.11 -1.49 0.31
N GLN A 2 10.07 -2.33 0.67
CA GLN A 2 11.14 -2.03 1.66
C GLN A 2 11.95 -0.73 1.46
N ARG A 3 11.96 -0.15 0.24
CA ARG A 3 12.61 1.15 -0.02
C ARG A 3 11.86 2.35 0.58
N TYR A 4 10.55 2.21 0.79
CA TYR A 4 9.66 3.31 1.20
C TYR A 4 8.97 3.03 2.53
N THR A 5 9.07 1.80 3.04
CA THR A 5 8.48 1.36 4.31
C THR A 5 9.29 0.21 4.88
N GLN A 6 9.13 -0.09 6.17
CA GLN A 6 9.78 -1.23 6.82
C GLN A 6 9.12 -2.58 6.50
N PHE A 7 7.93 -2.57 5.88
CA PHE A 7 7.18 -3.78 5.59
C PHE A 7 7.63 -4.50 4.34
N GLU A 8 7.51 -5.82 4.37
CA GLU A 8 7.88 -6.70 3.26
C GLU A 8 6.83 -6.69 2.14
N SER A 9 5.55 -6.56 2.53
CA SER A 9 4.38 -6.64 1.64
C SER A 9 3.30 -5.62 2.00
N ILE A 10 2.41 -5.35 1.04
CA ILE A 10 1.22 -4.52 1.25
C ILE A 10 0.31 -5.13 2.34
N GLU A 11 0.16 -6.45 2.35
CA GLU A 11 -0.64 -7.17 3.36
C GLU A 11 -0.11 -6.93 4.78
N GLU A 12 1.21 -6.95 4.97
CA GLU A 12 1.83 -6.69 6.27
C GLU A 12 1.66 -5.22 6.70
N LEU A 13 1.78 -4.28 5.74
CA LEU A 13 1.46 -2.89 5.98
C LEU A 13 0.01 -2.72 6.44
N LEU A 14 -0.96 -3.32 5.75
CA LEU A 14 -2.39 -3.24 6.10
C LEU A 14 -2.67 -3.86 7.47
N SER A 15 -2.14 -5.06 7.72
CA SER A 15 -2.29 -5.76 9.00
C SER A 15 -1.71 -4.96 10.17
N SER A 16 -0.58 -4.26 9.97
CA SER A 16 0.00 -3.38 11.00
C SER A 16 -0.89 -2.18 11.37
N GLY A 17 -1.76 -1.75 10.44
CA GLY A 17 -2.75 -0.69 10.65
C GLY A 17 -4.08 -1.21 11.22
N GLY A 18 -4.22 -2.52 11.41
CA GLY A 18 -5.48 -3.15 11.81
C GLY A 18 -6.47 -3.31 10.65
N PHE A 19 -6.03 -3.15 9.40
CA PHE A 19 -6.83 -3.39 8.21
C PHE A 19 -6.72 -4.87 7.84
N GLU A 20 -7.77 -5.64 8.11
CA GLU A 20 -7.87 -7.03 7.67
C GLU A 20 -8.59 -7.07 6.33
N VAL A 21 -7.84 -7.34 5.26
CA VAL A 21 -8.37 -7.43 3.89
C VAL A 21 -8.30 -8.87 3.44
N ASN A 22 -9.44 -9.57 3.44
CA ASN A 22 -9.55 -10.94 2.95
C ASN A 22 -10.23 -11.00 1.58
N SER A 23 -10.98 -9.96 1.21
CA SER A 23 -11.71 -9.82 -0.05
C SER A 23 -11.66 -8.39 -0.60
N GLU A 24 -12.04 -8.22 -1.86
CA GLU A 24 -12.17 -6.89 -2.49
C GLU A 24 -13.18 -6.00 -1.75
N GLU A 25 -14.27 -6.58 -1.23
CA GLU A 25 -15.28 -5.87 -0.44
C GLU A 25 -14.71 -5.31 0.88
N ASP A 26 -13.81 -6.04 1.53
CA ASP A 26 -13.12 -5.56 2.74
C ASP A 26 -12.26 -4.34 2.44
N TYR A 27 -11.63 -4.34 1.26
CA TYR A 27 -10.81 -3.24 0.81
C TYR A 27 -11.65 -1.99 0.51
N GLU A 28 -12.80 -2.14 -0.16
CA GLU A 28 -13.73 -1.04 -0.43
C GLU A 28 -14.41 -0.50 0.85
N ALA A 29 -14.49 -1.31 1.90
CA ALA A 29 -15.02 -0.92 3.19
C ALA A 29 -14.04 -0.08 4.03
N ILE A 30 -12.74 -0.08 3.69
CA ILE A 30 -11.75 0.73 4.41
C ILE A 30 -11.95 2.21 4.06
N PRO A 31 -12.13 3.09 5.07
CA PRO A 31 -12.19 4.52 4.82
C PRO A 31 -10.88 5.04 4.22
N ASP A 32 -10.96 5.78 3.10
CA ASP A 32 -9.80 6.38 2.44
C ASP A 32 -8.94 7.22 3.41
N GLU A 33 -9.57 7.95 4.33
CA GLU A 33 -8.85 8.77 5.32
C GLU A 33 -8.02 7.92 6.30
N ASP A 34 -8.54 6.78 6.74
CA ASP A 34 -7.84 5.93 7.71
C ASP A 34 -6.61 5.27 7.08
N ILE A 35 -6.76 4.76 5.85
CA ILE A 35 -5.66 4.14 5.12
C ILE A 35 -4.61 5.17 4.68
N ASP A 36 -5.03 6.38 4.28
CA ASP A 36 -4.11 7.48 3.98
C ASP A 36 -3.29 7.89 5.22
N ILE A 37 -3.93 8.04 6.37
CA ILE A 37 -3.26 8.36 7.64
C ILE A 37 -2.24 7.27 7.99
N HIS A 38 -2.58 6.00 7.80
CA HIS A 38 -1.67 4.89 8.08
C HIS A 38 -0.47 4.86 7.13
N VAL A 39 -0.71 5.05 5.83
CA VAL A 39 0.36 5.13 4.82
C VAL A 39 1.30 6.30 5.09
N ALA A 40 0.76 7.48 5.39
CA ALA A 40 1.56 8.66 5.70
C ALA A 40 2.42 8.49 6.97
N LYS A 41 2.00 7.65 7.91
CA LYS A 41 2.74 7.36 9.15
C LYS A 41 3.80 6.28 8.97
N THR A 42 3.59 5.34 8.07
CA THR A 42 4.41 4.11 7.99
C THR A 42 5.22 4.02 6.71
N THR A 43 5.02 4.94 5.78
CA THR A 43 5.71 5.01 4.50
C THR A 43 6.15 6.44 4.18
N ASN A 44 6.90 6.61 3.09
CA ASN A 44 7.26 7.93 2.56
C ASN A 44 6.17 8.55 1.65
N PHE A 45 5.00 7.93 1.51
CA PHE A 45 3.92 8.41 0.66
C PHE A 45 2.89 9.19 1.47
N SER A 46 2.23 10.17 0.84
CA SER A 46 1.23 11.02 1.52
C SER A 46 -0.16 10.39 1.58
N SER A 47 -0.45 9.48 0.64
CA SER A 47 -1.74 8.80 0.50
C SER A 47 -1.55 7.40 -0.04
N TRP A 48 -2.51 6.53 0.27
CA TRP A 48 -2.60 5.17 -0.23
C TRP A 48 -2.61 5.10 -1.77
N LYS A 49 -3.35 6.00 -2.43
CA LYS A 49 -3.36 6.10 -3.90
C LYS A 49 -1.99 6.43 -4.50
N GLU A 50 -1.22 7.30 -3.83
CA GLU A 50 0.14 7.65 -4.26
C GLU A 50 1.07 6.43 -4.17
N MET A 51 0.98 5.69 -3.06
CA MET A 51 1.72 4.44 -2.87
C MET A 51 1.36 3.38 -3.92
N LEU A 52 0.08 3.19 -4.23
CA LEU A 52 -0.35 2.23 -5.25
C LEU A 52 0.14 2.61 -6.64
N THR A 53 0.12 3.89 -6.98
CA THR A 53 0.60 4.38 -8.28
C THR A 53 2.10 4.06 -8.44
N ASP A 54 2.93 4.39 -7.43
CA ASP A 54 4.36 4.07 -7.45
C ASP A 54 4.61 2.56 -7.47
N ALA A 55 3.84 1.78 -6.69
CA ALA A 55 3.96 0.33 -6.67
C ALA A 55 3.67 -0.30 -8.05
N VAL A 56 2.60 0.16 -8.74
CA VAL A 56 2.27 -0.29 -10.09
C VAL A 56 3.36 0.11 -11.08
N GLU A 57 3.84 1.35 -11.05
CA GLU A 57 4.93 1.82 -11.92
C GLU A 57 6.20 0.99 -11.72
N ALA A 58 6.58 0.70 -10.47
CA ALA A 58 7.72 -0.15 -10.14
C ALA A 58 7.56 -1.58 -10.68
N TYR A 59 6.35 -2.13 -10.66
CA TYR A 59 6.05 -3.46 -11.23
C TYR A 59 6.06 -3.45 -12.77
N THR A 60 5.52 -2.42 -13.41
CA THR A 60 5.50 -2.28 -14.87
C THR A 60 6.91 -2.13 -15.44
N ILE A 61 7.78 -1.37 -14.77
CA ILE A 61 9.20 -1.25 -15.13
C ILE A 61 9.93 -2.59 -14.98
N LYS A 62 9.56 -3.40 -13.98
CA LYS A 62 10.14 -4.73 -13.76
C LYS A 62 9.73 -5.76 -14.83
N GLN A 63 8.58 -5.59 -15.49
CA GLN A 63 8.07 -6.50 -16.52
C GLN A 63 8.52 -6.15 -17.95
N SER A 64 9.07 -4.96 -18.18
CA SER A 64 9.59 -4.54 -19.49
C SER A 64 11.10 -4.77 -19.67
N GLY A 65 11.78 -5.31 -18.65
CA GLY A 65 13.12 -5.88 -18.76
C GLY A 65 13.08 -7.31 -19.31
N HIS A 66 12.83 -7.42 -20.61
CA HIS A 66 13.03 -8.64 -21.41
C HIS A 66 14.52 -8.95 -21.58
#